data_AF-A0AAF5DCP0-F1
#
_entry.id   AF-A0AAF5DCP0-F1
#
_cell.length_a   1.000
_cell.length_b   1.000
_cell.length_c   1.000
_cell.angle_alpha   90.00
_cell.angle_beta   90.00
_cell.angle_gamma   90.00
#
_symmetry.space_group_name_H-M   'P 1'
#
loop_
_entity.id
_entity.type
_entity.pdbx_description
1 polymer ?
#
loop_
_entity_poly.entity_id
_entity_poly.type
_entity_poly.pdbx_seq_one_letter_code
_entity_poly.pdbx_strand_id
1 'polypeptide(L)'
;FFYFKKNDKFFLNPFIFNSKDGKLRYIRNFNADYRVAPNNKLIYCMNTKSMSTVMEEIMCLFYNPKLYLKKNISLTEKMYDYMTCSSPPAVLNNRKKLRNFINYPNNKKYHYYFIVRDPIDRFLSGFLDKCVRERINSKNKVSQCHGCGYDIECFINEIYRRAKIFHDTGFLFPKTMEDYHFMPQSWKCHMNEEKEKYTIFYYTNKTKLYSDLDAYYKKIGISKYLRDKIQHDLRNNYTEHKTFDSPLRGMFENYLKGDKDLMKKLVNLYYTDYIMFNFSFPKID
;
A
#
# COMPACT_ATOMS: atom_id res chain seq x y z
N PHE A 1 -26.51 -4.55 0.27
CA PHE A 1 -26.03 -5.00 -1.06
C PHE A 1 -25.89 -3.77 -1.95
N PHE A 2 -24.69 -3.46 -2.42
CA PHE A 2 -24.51 -2.43 -3.46
C PHE A 2 -25.06 -2.97 -4.78
N TYR A 3 -26.18 -2.44 -5.26
CA TYR A 3 -26.63 -2.62 -6.64
C TYR A 3 -26.14 -1.41 -7.44
N PHE A 4 -25.01 -1.56 -8.14
CA PHE A 4 -24.59 -0.56 -9.13
C PHE A 4 -25.61 -0.56 -10.26
N LYS A 5 -26.19 0.60 -10.57
CA LYS A 5 -27.08 0.72 -11.73
C LYS A 5 -26.22 0.75 -12.98
N LYS A 6 -26.70 0.13 -14.06
CA LYS A 6 -26.05 0.13 -15.39
C LYS A 6 -25.71 1.55 -15.92
N ASN A 7 -26.40 2.57 -15.42
CA ASN A 7 -26.24 3.97 -15.82
C ASN A 7 -25.30 4.78 -14.92
N ASP A 8 -24.82 4.20 -13.82
CA ASP A 8 -23.86 4.92 -13.02
C ASP A 8 -22.52 4.99 -13.80
N LYS A 9 -21.98 6.20 -14.01
CA LYS A 9 -20.72 6.43 -14.75
C LYS A 9 -19.49 5.99 -13.92
N PHE A 10 -19.42 4.71 -13.54
CA PHE A 10 -18.23 4.11 -12.94
C PHE A 10 -17.24 3.76 -14.06
N PHE A 11 -15.98 4.24 -13.99
CA PHE A 11 -14.97 3.83 -14.97
C PHE A 11 -14.43 2.43 -14.67
N LEU A 12 -14.41 2.04 -13.40
CA LEU A 12 -14.26 0.64 -12.97
C LEU A 12 -15.65 -0.02 -13.01
N ASN A 13 -16.11 -0.34 -14.22
CA ASN A 13 -17.42 -0.93 -14.49
C ASN A 13 -17.61 -2.27 -13.78
N PRO A 14 -18.64 -2.53 -12.94
CA PRO A 14 -18.80 -3.77 -12.16
C PRO A 14 -18.73 -5.10 -12.93
N PHE A 15 -18.87 -5.11 -14.26
CA PHE A 15 -18.59 -6.27 -15.12
C PHE A 15 -17.08 -6.48 -15.39
N ILE A 16 -16.21 -6.25 -14.39
CA ILE A 16 -14.76 -6.24 -14.56
C ILE A 16 -14.22 -7.66 -14.81
N PHE A 17 -14.86 -8.73 -14.35
CA PHE A 17 -14.28 -10.06 -14.51
C PHE A 17 -14.28 -10.55 -15.98
N ASN A 18 -13.12 -10.97 -16.47
CA ASN A 18 -13.05 -11.81 -17.65
C ASN A 18 -13.57 -13.20 -17.28
N SER A 19 -14.66 -13.63 -17.91
CA SER A 19 -15.27 -14.94 -17.68
C SER A 19 -14.34 -16.12 -17.94
N LYS A 20 -13.25 -15.91 -18.70
CA LYS A 20 -12.31 -16.97 -19.07
C LYS A 20 -11.26 -17.30 -18.00
N ASP A 21 -10.81 -16.32 -17.22
CA ASP A 21 -9.68 -16.49 -16.28
C ASP A 21 -9.94 -15.92 -14.88
N GLY A 22 -11.12 -15.34 -14.63
CA GLY A 22 -11.48 -14.74 -13.34
C GLY A 22 -10.67 -13.48 -13.00
N LYS A 23 -9.88 -12.93 -13.94
CA LYS A 23 -9.12 -11.70 -13.74
C LYS A 23 -9.97 -10.47 -13.99
N LEU A 24 -9.61 -9.37 -13.34
CA LEU A 24 -10.26 -8.09 -13.56
C LEU A 24 -9.74 -7.48 -14.89
N ARG A 25 -10.61 -7.31 -15.88
CA ARG A 25 -10.39 -6.57 -17.12
C ARG A 25 -9.90 -5.14 -16.82
N TYR A 26 -9.03 -4.63 -17.68
CA TYR A 26 -8.57 -3.24 -17.70
C TYR A 26 -7.87 -2.72 -16.42
N ILE A 27 -7.54 -3.58 -15.44
CA ILE A 27 -6.64 -3.17 -14.36
C ILE A 27 -5.22 -3.09 -14.90
N ARG A 28 -4.69 -1.87 -14.97
CA ARG A 28 -3.32 -1.58 -15.34
C ARG A 28 -2.43 -1.55 -14.10
N ASN A 29 -1.21 -2.05 -14.25
CA ASN A 29 -0.20 -1.91 -13.20
C ASN A 29 0.33 -0.47 -13.16
N PHE A 30 -0.03 0.27 -12.12
CA PHE A 30 0.39 1.65 -11.89
C PHE A 30 1.86 1.75 -11.49
N ASN A 31 2.30 0.94 -10.53
CA ASN A 31 3.67 0.90 -10.06
C ASN A 31 4.04 -0.50 -9.54
N ALA A 32 5.28 -0.91 -9.72
CA ALA A 32 5.80 -2.16 -9.20
C ALA A 32 7.10 -1.87 -8.46
N ASP A 33 7.01 -1.75 -7.13
CA ASP A 33 8.15 -1.42 -6.29
C ASP A 33 8.40 -2.56 -5.29
N TYR A 34 9.53 -3.23 -5.47
CA TYR A 34 9.87 -4.45 -4.76
C TYR A 34 11.00 -4.20 -3.78
N ARG A 35 10.84 -4.68 -2.55
CA ARG A 35 11.93 -4.87 -1.59
C ARG A 35 12.34 -6.33 -1.63
N VAL A 36 13.64 -6.60 -1.69
CA VAL A 36 14.17 -7.95 -1.95
C VAL A 36 15.23 -8.30 -0.91
N ALA A 37 15.06 -9.44 -0.25
CA ALA A 37 16.07 -10.03 0.61
C ALA A 37 16.46 -11.41 0.04
N PRO A 38 17.52 -11.47 -0.80
CA PRO A 38 17.86 -12.67 -1.57
C PRO A 38 18.30 -13.83 -0.66
N ASN A 39 19.00 -13.54 0.44
CA ASN A 39 19.44 -14.54 1.42
C ASN A 39 18.27 -15.29 2.06
N ASN A 40 17.13 -14.61 2.22
CA ASN A 40 15.90 -15.17 2.78
C ASN A 40 14.87 -15.55 1.70
N LYS A 41 15.21 -15.34 0.42
CA LYS A 41 14.31 -15.50 -0.73
C LYS A 41 12.97 -14.79 -0.54
N LEU A 42 12.99 -13.60 0.06
CA LEU A 42 11.79 -12.80 0.30
C LEU A 42 11.66 -11.69 -0.73
N ILE A 43 10.42 -11.47 -1.19
CA ILE A 43 10.04 -10.31 -2.00
C ILE A 43 8.80 -9.68 -1.39
N TYR A 44 8.92 -8.42 -0.98
CA TYR A 44 7.79 -7.62 -0.53
C TYR A 44 7.39 -6.62 -1.61
N CYS A 45 6.10 -6.54 -1.91
CA CYS A 45 5.57 -5.47 -2.75
C CYS A 45 5.22 -4.25 -1.87
N MET A 46 5.73 -3.09 -2.23
CA MET A 46 5.48 -1.86 -1.49
C MET A 46 4.04 -1.38 -1.64
N ASN A 47 3.32 -1.35 -0.52
CA ASN A 47 2.02 -0.70 -0.40
C ASN A 47 2.09 0.50 0.54
N THR A 48 2.14 1.70 -0.04
CA THR A 48 2.09 2.96 0.72
C THR A 48 0.88 2.99 1.66
N LYS A 49 1.10 3.53 2.87
CA LYS A 49 0.09 3.68 3.93
C LYS A 49 -0.46 2.38 4.53
N SER A 50 0.17 1.24 4.20
CA SER A 50 -0.06 -0.07 4.83
C SER A 50 1.22 -0.52 5.55
N MET A 51 1.74 0.32 6.46
CA MET A 51 3.00 0.06 7.18
C MET A 51 4.25 0.00 6.26
N SER A 52 4.20 0.69 5.11
CA SER A 52 5.26 0.66 4.11
C SER A 52 6.66 0.94 4.67
N THR A 53 6.86 2.03 5.42
CA THR A 53 8.18 2.43 5.93
C THR A 53 8.80 1.37 6.85
N VAL A 54 7.99 0.79 7.74
CA VAL A 54 8.47 -0.26 8.64
C VAL A 54 8.77 -1.54 7.87
N MET A 55 7.98 -1.85 6.85
CA MET A 55 8.24 -3.00 5.99
C MET A 55 9.50 -2.85 5.15
N GLU A 56 9.87 -1.63 4.75
CA GLU A 56 11.15 -1.36 4.11
C GLU A 56 12.30 -1.72 5.04
N GLU A 57 12.25 -1.24 6.27
CA GLU A 57 13.29 -1.54 7.27
C GLU A 57 13.32 -3.04 7.63
N ILE A 58 12.17 -3.72 7.71
CA ILE A 58 12.13 -5.18 7.89
C ILE A 58 12.84 -5.89 6.74
N MET A 59 12.59 -5.46 5.49
CA MET A 59 13.25 -6.05 4.33
C MET A 59 14.74 -5.70 4.28
N CYS A 60 15.13 -4.52 4.73
CA CYS A 60 16.54 -4.15 4.89
C CYS A 60 17.23 -4.94 5.99
N LEU A 61 16.53 -5.27 7.08
CA LEU A 61 17.03 -6.18 8.11
C LEU A 61 17.26 -7.58 7.54
N PHE A 62 16.32 -8.12 6.77
CA PHE A 62 16.53 -9.41 6.10
C PHE A 62 17.66 -9.35 5.07
N TYR A 63 17.81 -8.22 4.36
CA TYR A 63 18.89 -8.02 3.40
C TYR A 63 20.27 -7.98 4.09
N ASN A 64 20.41 -7.27 5.21
CA ASN A 64 21.67 -7.12 5.93
C ASN A 64 21.49 -7.17 7.46
N PRO A 65 21.29 -8.36 8.05
CA PRO A 65 21.13 -8.53 9.50
C PRO A 65 22.27 -7.95 10.33
N LYS A 66 23.51 -8.08 9.83
CA LYS A 66 24.73 -7.65 10.53
C LYS A 66 24.76 -6.15 10.76
N LEU A 67 24.21 -5.35 9.84
CA LEU A 67 24.16 -3.90 9.97
C LEU A 67 23.24 -3.47 11.12
N TYR A 68 22.06 -4.07 11.22
CA TYR A 68 21.10 -3.78 12.29
C TYR A 68 21.64 -4.20 13.65
N LEU A 69 22.32 -5.33 13.71
CA LEU A 69 23.05 -5.80 14.90
C LEU A 69 24.12 -4.80 15.34
N LYS A 70 25.04 -4.44 14.45
CA LYS A 70 26.19 -3.59 14.76
C LYS A 70 25.79 -2.18 15.19
N LYS A 71 24.73 -1.63 14.58
CA LYS A 71 24.30 -0.24 14.78
C LYS A 71 23.07 -0.12 15.68
N ASN A 72 22.54 -1.22 16.21
CA ASN A 72 21.29 -1.27 16.97
C ASN A 72 20.15 -0.48 16.31
N ILE A 73 19.94 -0.67 15.01
CA ILE A 73 18.93 0.10 14.25
C ILE A 73 17.53 -0.36 14.64
N SER A 74 16.66 0.60 14.96
CA SER A 74 15.23 0.42 15.20
C SER A 74 14.46 0.38 13.88
N LEU A 75 13.57 -0.60 13.71
CA LEU A 75 12.73 -0.77 12.51
C LEU A 75 11.62 0.29 12.38
N THR A 76 11.34 1.06 13.43
CA THR A 76 10.17 1.95 13.52
C THR A 76 10.51 3.44 13.53
N GLU A 77 11.76 3.79 13.77
CA GLU A 77 12.22 5.18 13.92
C GLU A 77 12.64 5.82 12.59
N LYS A 78 12.87 5.02 11.54
CA LYS A 78 13.32 5.54 10.25
C LYS A 78 12.17 6.14 9.46
N MET A 79 12.43 7.29 8.82
CA MET A 79 11.58 7.84 7.76
C MET A 79 11.94 7.20 6.41
N TYR A 80 10.98 7.23 5.48
CA TYR A 80 11.12 6.69 4.12
C TYR A 80 12.41 7.18 3.41
N ASP A 81 12.71 8.48 3.50
CA ASP A 81 13.87 9.09 2.84
C ASP A 81 15.23 8.67 3.44
N TYR A 82 15.22 8.06 4.63
CA TYR A 82 16.42 7.63 5.36
C TYR A 82 16.47 6.12 5.55
N MET A 83 15.89 5.37 4.61
CA MET A 83 15.90 3.90 4.67
C MET A 83 17.32 3.35 4.66
N THR A 84 17.52 2.26 5.41
CA THR A 84 18.85 1.67 5.62
C THR A 84 19.43 1.04 4.34
N CYS A 85 18.57 0.59 3.41
CA CYS A 85 18.95 0.00 2.13
C CYS A 85 18.12 0.57 0.96
N SER A 86 18.63 1.63 0.32
CA SER A 86 17.89 2.40 -0.70
C SER A 86 18.18 1.98 -2.15
N SER A 87 19.08 1.03 -2.36
CA SER A 87 19.62 0.70 -3.68
C SER A 87 19.43 -0.76 -4.05
N PRO A 88 19.49 -1.11 -5.35
CA PRO A 88 19.61 -2.49 -5.78
C PRO A 88 20.78 -3.21 -5.08
N PRO A 89 20.67 -4.53 -4.86
CA PRO A 89 19.54 -5.38 -5.22
C PRO A 89 18.37 -5.33 -4.23
N ALA A 90 18.48 -4.61 -3.11
CA ALA A 90 17.44 -4.54 -2.09
C ALA A 90 16.17 -3.82 -2.56
N VAL A 91 16.30 -2.86 -3.48
CA VAL A 91 15.20 -2.10 -4.08
C VAL A 91 15.17 -2.30 -5.59
N LEU A 92 14.07 -2.86 -6.12
CA LEU A 92 13.85 -3.05 -7.56
C LEU A 92 12.51 -2.45 -7.98
N ASN A 93 12.55 -1.36 -8.75
CA ASN A 93 11.41 -0.50 -9.05
C ASN A 93 10.65 -0.84 -10.34
N ASN A 94 10.78 -2.07 -10.86
CA ASN A 94 9.88 -2.64 -11.86
C ASN A 94 10.04 -4.16 -11.97
N ARG A 95 9.04 -4.80 -12.60
CA ARG A 95 9.00 -6.26 -12.78
C ARG A 95 10.15 -6.81 -13.64
N LYS A 96 10.61 -6.07 -14.66
CA LYS A 96 11.73 -6.51 -15.53
C LYS A 96 13.02 -6.62 -14.72
N LYS A 97 13.35 -5.60 -13.92
CA LYS A 97 14.50 -5.61 -13.01
C LYS A 97 14.41 -6.76 -12.00
N LEU A 98 13.24 -6.96 -11.40
CA LEU A 98 13.04 -8.08 -10.47
C LEU A 98 13.28 -9.43 -11.16
N ARG A 99 12.63 -9.69 -12.29
CA ARG A 99 12.73 -10.95 -13.02
C ARG A 99 14.16 -11.24 -13.47
N ASN A 100 14.87 -10.23 -13.96
CA ASN A 100 16.28 -10.35 -14.33
C ASN A 100 17.13 -10.69 -13.11
N PHE A 101 16.97 -9.95 -12.00
CA PHE A 101 17.75 -10.16 -10.78
C PHE A 101 17.56 -11.57 -10.22
N ILE A 102 16.32 -12.06 -10.18
CA ILE A 102 16.02 -13.36 -9.61
C ILE A 102 16.18 -14.51 -10.62
N ASN A 103 16.53 -14.26 -11.89
CA ASN A 103 16.58 -15.24 -12.98
C ASN A 103 15.24 -16.00 -13.19
N TYR A 104 14.14 -15.26 -13.31
CA TYR A 104 12.80 -15.83 -13.51
C TYR A 104 12.64 -16.45 -14.93
N PRO A 105 11.99 -17.63 -15.10
CA PRO A 105 11.31 -18.44 -14.09
C PRO A 105 12.20 -19.52 -13.43
N ASN A 106 13.49 -19.58 -13.78
CA ASN A 106 14.41 -20.70 -13.51
C ASN A 106 14.91 -20.80 -12.05
N ASN A 107 14.29 -20.12 -11.09
CA ASN A 107 14.89 -19.87 -9.79
C ASN A 107 14.20 -20.54 -8.60
N LYS A 108 14.98 -20.69 -7.51
CA LYS A 108 14.55 -21.18 -6.20
C LYS A 108 13.35 -20.35 -5.72
N LYS A 109 12.23 -21.00 -5.43
CA LYS A 109 10.95 -20.41 -4.97
C LYS A 109 11.16 -19.23 -4.02
N TYR A 110 10.98 -18.00 -4.52
CA TYR A 110 10.90 -16.81 -3.68
C TYR A 110 9.50 -16.71 -3.07
N HIS A 111 9.45 -16.19 -1.85
CA HIS A 111 8.25 -15.99 -1.08
C HIS A 111 7.80 -14.53 -1.25
N TYR A 112 6.78 -14.33 -2.08
CA TYR A 112 6.18 -13.02 -2.31
C TYR A 112 5.12 -12.74 -1.27
N TYR A 113 5.09 -11.53 -0.75
CA TYR A 113 4.04 -11.12 0.17
C TYR A 113 3.71 -9.63 0.06
N PHE A 114 2.51 -9.29 0.51
CA PHE A 114 1.91 -7.97 0.36
C PHE A 114 1.00 -7.68 1.55
N ILE A 115 1.06 -6.46 2.09
CA ILE A 115 0.17 -6.01 3.15
C ILE A 115 -0.89 -5.11 2.54
N VAL A 116 -2.16 -5.48 2.69
CA VAL A 116 -3.33 -4.69 2.26
C VAL A 116 -4.00 -4.06 3.46
N ARG A 117 -4.69 -2.96 3.24
CA ARG A 117 -5.44 -2.21 4.26
C ARG A 117 -6.81 -1.86 3.72
N ASP A 118 -7.81 -1.73 4.59
CA ASP A 118 -9.14 -1.27 4.17
C ASP A 118 -9.01 0.00 3.32
N PRO A 119 -9.65 0.08 2.14
CA PRO A 119 -9.38 1.17 1.21
C PRO A 119 -9.70 2.58 1.74
N ILE A 120 -10.79 2.74 2.50
CA ILE A 120 -11.15 4.05 3.09
C ILE A 120 -10.18 4.38 4.22
N ASP A 121 -9.86 3.40 5.07
CA ASP A 121 -8.90 3.60 6.15
C ASP A 121 -7.51 3.97 5.64
N ARG A 122 -7.06 3.30 4.56
CA ARG A 122 -5.82 3.62 3.85
C ARG A 122 -5.84 5.04 3.29
N PHE A 123 -6.92 5.40 2.59
CA PHE A 123 -7.10 6.74 2.03
C PHE A 123 -7.02 7.82 3.12
N LEU A 124 -7.82 7.71 4.18
CA LEU A 124 -7.83 8.68 5.28
C LEU A 124 -6.46 8.77 5.98
N SER A 125 -5.76 7.64 6.15
CA SER A 125 -4.41 7.63 6.71
C SER A 125 -3.40 8.34 5.80
N GLY A 126 -3.55 8.21 4.49
CA GLY A 126 -2.77 8.95 3.50
C GLY A 126 -3.06 10.44 3.54
N PHE A 127 -4.34 10.83 3.50
CA PHE A 127 -4.77 12.22 3.44
C PHE A 127 -4.34 13.00 4.69
N LEU A 128 -4.58 12.44 5.88
CA LEU A 128 -4.18 13.08 7.14
C LEU A 128 -2.67 13.22 7.29
N ASP A 129 -1.91 12.27 6.77
CA ASP A 129 -0.45 12.34 6.82
C ASP A 129 0.08 13.38 5.84
N LYS A 130 -0.27 13.22 4.56
CA LYS A 130 0.32 13.96 3.45
C LYS A 130 -0.30 15.34 3.23
N CYS A 131 -1.61 15.47 3.40
CA CYS A 131 -2.32 16.73 3.11
C CYS A 131 -2.54 17.59 4.34
N VAL A 132 -2.69 16.97 5.52
CA VAL A 132 -2.97 17.69 6.77
C VAL A 132 -1.71 17.89 7.59
N ARG A 133 -1.12 16.82 8.14
CA ARG A 133 -0.01 16.89 9.09
C ARG A 133 1.26 17.46 8.48
N GLU A 134 1.70 16.92 7.34
CA GLU A 134 2.91 17.41 6.69
C GLU A 134 2.81 18.89 6.31
N ARG A 135 1.61 19.35 5.94
CA ARG A 135 1.33 20.75 5.62
C ARG A 135 1.36 21.66 6.86
N ILE A 136 0.78 21.20 7.98
CA ILE A 136 0.89 21.91 9.27
C ILE A 136 2.37 22.06 9.67
N ASN A 137 3.16 21.01 9.46
CA ASN A 137 4.57 20.99 9.87
C ASN A 137 5.52 21.74 8.91
N SER A 138 5.10 22.03 7.67
CA SER A 138 5.97 22.70 6.70
C SER A 138 5.18 23.56 5.70
N LYS A 139 5.39 24.88 5.78
CA LYS A 139 4.81 25.86 4.83
C LYS A 139 5.28 25.66 3.39
N ASN A 140 6.39 24.95 3.15
CA ASN A 140 6.88 24.65 1.80
C ASN A 140 6.05 23.57 1.08
N LYS A 141 5.03 23.01 1.75
CA LYS A 141 4.17 21.95 1.22
C LYS A 141 2.80 22.46 0.76
N VAL A 142 2.67 23.76 0.48
CA VAL A 142 1.40 24.36 0.02
C VAL A 142 0.88 23.73 -1.27
N SER A 143 1.75 23.33 -2.21
CA SER A 143 1.34 22.67 -3.46
C SER A 143 1.07 21.16 -3.34
N GLN A 144 1.40 20.53 -2.21
CA GLN A 144 1.05 19.12 -1.98
C GLN A 144 -0.45 18.91 -2.03
N CYS A 145 -0.85 17.69 -2.33
CA CYS A 145 -2.26 17.30 -2.48
C CYS A 145 -2.96 18.11 -3.57
N HIS A 146 -2.24 18.33 -4.67
CA HIS A 146 -2.69 19.01 -5.88
C HIS A 146 -3.23 20.43 -5.63
N GLY A 147 -2.74 21.10 -4.59
CA GLY A 147 -3.19 22.44 -4.21
C GLY A 147 -4.52 22.50 -3.47
N CYS A 148 -5.20 21.37 -3.25
CA CYS A 148 -6.48 21.31 -2.52
C CYS A 148 -6.35 21.66 -1.02
N GLY A 149 -5.13 21.61 -0.48
CA GLY A 149 -4.90 21.87 0.93
C GLY A 149 -5.64 20.90 1.84
N TYR A 150 -6.57 21.40 2.66
CA TYR A 150 -7.36 20.60 3.58
C TYR A 150 -8.73 20.18 3.00
N ASP A 151 -9.06 20.62 1.79
CA ASP A 151 -10.29 20.25 1.10
C ASP A 151 -10.18 18.79 0.59
N ILE A 152 -10.82 17.89 1.33
CA ILE A 152 -10.84 16.45 1.03
C ILE A 152 -11.68 16.15 -0.21
N GLU A 153 -12.71 16.94 -0.51
CA GLU A 153 -13.55 16.76 -1.69
C GLU A 153 -12.76 17.11 -2.96
N CYS A 154 -12.11 18.28 -2.99
CA CYS A 154 -11.18 18.68 -4.04
C CYS A 154 -10.13 17.58 -4.28
N PHE A 155 -9.53 17.07 -3.20
CA PHE A 155 -8.49 16.06 -3.30
C PHE A 155 -8.99 14.73 -3.89
N ILE A 156 -10.16 14.26 -3.45
CA ILE A 156 -10.79 13.05 -4.01
C ILE A 156 -11.09 13.24 -5.49
N ASN A 157 -11.60 14.41 -5.88
CA ASN A 157 -11.89 14.73 -7.28
C ASN A 157 -10.62 14.67 -8.14
N GLU A 158 -9.50 15.23 -7.68
CA GLU A 158 -8.24 15.19 -8.41
C GLU A 158 -7.66 13.78 -8.52
N ILE A 159 -7.62 13.02 -7.43
CA ILE A 159 -7.12 11.63 -7.49
C ILE A 159 -8.01 10.76 -8.37
N TYR A 160 -9.33 10.90 -8.27
CA TYR A 160 -10.26 10.16 -9.12
C TYR A 160 -10.05 10.49 -10.59
N ARG A 161 -9.92 11.78 -10.95
CA ARG A 161 -9.63 12.24 -12.31
C ARG A 161 -8.33 11.64 -12.84
N ARG A 162 -7.26 11.68 -12.05
CA ARG A 162 -5.94 11.13 -12.42
C ARG A 162 -5.97 9.60 -12.56
N ALA A 163 -6.67 8.90 -11.67
CA ALA A 163 -6.85 7.45 -11.75
C ALA A 163 -7.60 7.05 -13.01
N LYS A 164 -8.66 7.81 -13.37
CA LYS A 164 -9.40 7.61 -14.62
C LYS A 164 -8.51 7.81 -15.85
N ILE A 165 -7.71 8.88 -15.90
CA ILE A 165 -6.76 9.12 -17.00
C ILE A 165 -5.81 7.93 -17.14
N PHE A 166 -5.22 7.46 -16.03
CA PHE A 166 -4.32 6.32 -16.06
C PHE A 166 -5.02 5.02 -16.47
N HIS A 167 -6.23 4.76 -15.98
CA HIS A 167 -7.02 3.59 -16.36
C HIS A 167 -7.30 3.59 -17.88
N ASP A 168 -7.80 4.72 -18.39
CA ASP A 168 -8.27 4.82 -19.79
C ASP A 168 -7.07 4.79 -20.76
N THR A 169 -5.97 5.48 -20.45
CA THR A 169 -4.84 5.66 -21.38
C THR A 169 -3.61 4.78 -21.08
N GLY A 170 -3.46 4.32 -19.85
CA GLY A 170 -2.21 3.70 -19.36
C GLY A 170 -1.05 4.68 -19.13
N PHE A 171 -1.28 5.98 -19.35
CA PHE A 171 -0.27 7.02 -19.21
C PHE A 171 -0.69 8.03 -18.15
N LEU A 172 0.25 8.38 -17.27
CA LEU A 172 0.09 9.46 -16.30
C LEU A 172 1.46 10.11 -16.10
N PHE A 173 1.59 11.38 -16.48
CA PHE A 173 2.84 12.13 -16.36
C PHE A 173 2.59 13.60 -15.99
N PRO A 174 3.36 14.16 -15.04
CA PRO A 174 4.24 13.43 -14.13
C PRO A 174 3.42 12.54 -13.18
N LYS A 175 4.01 11.42 -12.73
CA LYS A 175 3.50 10.70 -11.55
C LYS A 175 3.93 11.45 -10.30
N THR A 176 3.01 11.79 -9.44
CA THR A 176 3.27 12.55 -8.23
C THR A 176 3.34 11.63 -7.01
N MET A 177 3.82 12.16 -5.88
CA MET A 177 3.82 11.46 -4.60
C MET A 177 2.42 10.98 -4.24
N GLU A 178 1.40 11.81 -4.46
CA GLU A 178 0.00 11.50 -4.22
C GLU A 178 -0.44 10.27 -5.03
N ASP A 179 -0.11 10.18 -6.33
CA ASP A 179 -0.49 9.00 -7.11
C ASP A 179 0.06 7.70 -6.50
N TYR A 180 1.32 7.68 -6.05
CA TYR A 180 1.89 6.50 -5.40
C TYR A 180 1.20 6.15 -4.07
N HIS A 181 0.66 7.14 -3.36
CA HIS A 181 -0.03 6.98 -2.08
C HIS A 181 -1.50 6.63 -2.21
N PHE A 182 -2.19 7.08 -3.26
CA PHE A 182 -3.65 7.00 -3.35
C PHE A 182 -4.20 6.19 -4.53
N MET A 183 -3.36 5.73 -5.46
CA MET A 183 -3.83 4.74 -6.45
C MET A 183 -4.22 3.42 -5.76
N PRO A 184 -5.16 2.64 -6.35
CA PRO A 184 -5.63 1.38 -5.78
C PRO A 184 -4.49 0.39 -5.51
N GLN A 185 -4.64 -0.39 -4.44
CA GLN A 185 -3.66 -1.40 -4.00
C GLN A 185 -3.55 -2.53 -5.03
N SER A 186 -4.67 -2.88 -5.67
CA SER A 186 -4.78 -3.84 -6.76
C SER A 186 -4.01 -3.43 -8.02
N TRP A 187 -3.62 -2.17 -8.15
CA TRP A 187 -2.84 -1.66 -9.29
C TRP A 187 -1.33 -1.75 -9.05
N LYS A 188 -0.90 -2.33 -7.92
CA LYS A 188 0.52 -2.42 -7.54
C LYS A 188 1.10 -3.78 -7.91
N CYS A 189 2.36 -3.80 -8.29
CA CYS A 189 3.19 -5.00 -8.44
C CYS A 189 2.60 -6.12 -9.30
N HIS A 190 1.82 -5.77 -10.32
CA HIS A 190 1.12 -6.71 -11.19
C HIS A 190 0.18 -7.63 -10.42
N MET A 191 -0.47 -7.12 -9.37
CA MET A 191 -1.34 -7.93 -8.51
C MET A 191 -2.48 -8.56 -9.32
N ASN A 192 -3.05 -7.85 -10.29
CA ASN A 192 -4.09 -8.41 -11.14
C ASN A 192 -3.62 -9.65 -11.93
N GLU A 193 -2.37 -9.69 -12.36
CA GLU A 193 -1.81 -10.81 -13.13
C GLU A 193 -1.16 -11.88 -12.25
N GLU A 194 -0.69 -11.52 -11.04
CA GLU A 194 0.22 -12.34 -10.24
C GLU A 194 -0.21 -12.52 -8.78
N LYS A 195 -1.46 -12.17 -8.41
CA LYS A 195 -1.99 -12.26 -7.03
C LYS A 195 -1.68 -13.59 -6.34
N GLU A 196 -1.82 -14.70 -7.05
CA GLU A 196 -1.61 -16.05 -6.52
C GLU A 196 -0.18 -16.31 -6.01
N LYS A 197 0.80 -15.53 -6.47
CA LYS A 197 2.17 -15.62 -5.96
C LYS A 197 2.31 -15.04 -4.55
N TYR A 198 1.45 -14.09 -4.19
CA TYR A 198 1.56 -13.30 -2.98
C TYR A 198 0.81 -13.95 -1.81
N THR A 199 1.49 -14.06 -0.67
CA THR A 199 0.81 -14.17 0.62
C THR A 199 0.29 -12.80 1.02
N ILE A 200 -1.03 -12.66 1.16
CA ILE A 200 -1.70 -11.40 1.48
C ILE A 200 -1.91 -11.30 3.00
N PHE A 201 -1.43 -10.22 3.60
CA PHE A 201 -1.65 -9.87 5.00
C PHE A 201 -2.58 -8.68 5.11
N TYR A 202 -3.47 -8.69 6.10
CA TYR A 202 -4.44 -7.63 6.32
C TYR A 202 -4.02 -6.73 7.47
N TYR A 203 -3.80 -5.45 7.19
CA TYR A 203 -3.65 -4.39 8.17
C TYR A 203 -5.04 -4.03 8.69
N THR A 204 -5.51 -4.77 9.70
CA THR A 204 -6.76 -4.48 10.43
C THR A 204 -6.42 -4.05 11.86
N ASN A 205 -5.72 -4.90 12.59
CA ASN A 205 -5.16 -4.64 13.90
C ASN A 205 -3.65 -4.94 13.87
N LYS A 206 -2.85 -4.00 14.38
CA LYS A 206 -1.38 -4.13 14.48
C LYS A 206 -0.96 -5.43 15.18
N THR A 207 -1.53 -5.75 16.33
CA THR A 207 -1.18 -6.95 17.09
C THR A 207 -1.43 -8.24 16.30
N LYS A 208 -2.55 -8.28 15.55
CA LYS A 208 -2.86 -9.40 14.68
C LYS A 208 -1.86 -9.48 13.52
N LEU A 209 -1.62 -8.37 12.83
CA LEU A 209 -0.67 -8.32 11.72
C LEU A 209 0.73 -8.77 12.15
N TYR A 210 1.20 -8.32 13.31
CA TYR A 210 2.53 -8.69 13.82
C TYR A 210 2.62 -10.19 14.11
N SER A 211 1.57 -10.78 14.68
CA SER A 211 1.48 -12.22 14.92
C SER A 211 1.42 -13.02 13.61
N ASP A 212 0.62 -12.57 12.64
CA ASP A 212 0.52 -13.21 11.33
C ASP A 212 1.86 -13.20 10.59
N LEU A 213 2.58 -12.06 10.62
CA LEU A 213 3.91 -11.93 10.04
C LEU A 213 4.92 -12.85 10.73
N ASP A 214 4.91 -12.94 12.07
CA ASP A 214 5.79 -13.84 12.80
C ASP A 214 5.56 -15.31 12.43
N ALA A 215 4.30 -15.74 12.39
CA ALA A 215 3.92 -17.09 12.01
C ALA A 215 4.36 -17.42 10.58
N TYR A 216 4.20 -16.48 9.65
CA TYR A 216 4.67 -16.63 8.28
C TYR A 216 6.19 -16.72 8.19
N TYR A 217 6.92 -15.82 8.84
CA TYR A 217 8.37 -15.83 8.87
C TYR A 217 8.91 -17.13 9.48
N LYS A 218 8.28 -17.64 10.54
CA LYS A 218 8.60 -18.96 11.11
C LYS A 218 8.40 -20.07 10.09
N LYS A 219 7.26 -20.08 9.41
CA LYS A 219 6.89 -21.09 8.40
C LYS A 219 7.89 -21.17 7.24
N ILE A 220 8.42 -20.03 6.79
CA ILE A 220 9.39 -19.99 5.69
C ILE A 220 10.85 -20.13 6.14
N GLY A 221 11.10 -20.40 7.43
CA GLY A 221 12.42 -20.69 7.97
C GLY A 221 13.27 -19.46 8.31
N ILE A 222 12.66 -18.28 8.54
CA ILE A 222 13.39 -17.14 9.11
C ILE A 222 13.84 -17.50 10.53
N SER A 223 15.12 -17.23 10.83
CA SER A 223 15.72 -17.56 12.11
C SER A 223 14.98 -16.90 13.27
N LYS A 224 14.88 -17.60 14.40
CA LYS A 224 14.21 -17.10 15.62
C LYS A 224 14.76 -15.74 16.04
N TYR A 225 16.08 -15.56 15.99
CA TYR A 225 16.74 -14.29 16.31
C TYR A 225 16.20 -13.09 15.51
N LEU A 226 16.08 -13.22 14.18
CA LEU A 226 15.56 -12.14 13.33
C LEU A 226 14.09 -11.85 13.63
N ARG A 227 13.29 -12.90 13.85
CA ARG A 227 11.88 -12.77 14.20
C ARG A 227 11.70 -12.06 15.54
N ASP A 228 12.48 -12.43 16.55
CA ASP A 228 12.45 -11.82 17.88
C ASP A 228 12.81 -10.32 17.80
N LYS A 229 13.84 -9.95 17.03
CA LYS A 229 14.19 -8.53 16.79
C LYS A 229 13.04 -7.75 16.17
N ILE A 230 12.37 -8.32 15.16
CA ILE A 230 11.21 -7.71 14.52
C ILE A 230 10.08 -7.53 15.55
N GLN A 231 9.72 -8.58 16.28
CA GLN A 231 8.63 -8.51 17.25
C GLN A 231 8.92 -7.52 18.38
N HIS A 232 10.17 -7.45 18.85
CA HIS A 232 10.59 -6.49 19.85
C HIS A 232 10.36 -5.05 19.38
N ASP A 233 10.91 -4.66 18.23
CA ASP A 233 10.78 -3.30 17.70
C ASP A 233 9.32 -2.95 17.39
N LEU A 234 8.56 -3.89 16.79
CA LEU A 234 7.17 -3.63 16.40
C LEU A 234 6.24 -3.40 17.59
N ARG A 235 6.49 -4.09 18.72
CA ARG A 235 5.63 -4.05 19.91
C ARG A 235 6.03 -2.93 20.88
N ASN A 236 7.32 -2.61 20.97
CA ASN A 236 7.82 -1.66 21.96
C ASN A 236 7.89 -0.23 21.46
N ASN A 237 7.98 -0.03 20.14
CA ASN A 237 8.17 1.30 19.58
C ASN A 237 6.93 1.80 18.86
N TYR A 238 6.62 3.07 19.09
CA TYR A 238 5.58 3.77 18.34
C TYR A 238 6.13 4.29 17.02
N THR A 239 5.39 4.05 15.93
CA THR A 239 5.65 4.69 14.64
C THR A 239 5.23 6.16 14.70
N GLU A 240 6.05 7.10 14.19
CA GLU A 240 5.69 8.52 14.12
C GLU A 240 4.38 8.78 13.33
N HIS A 241 3.99 7.86 12.44
CA HIS A 241 2.80 8.02 11.59
C HIS A 241 1.44 7.66 12.24
N LYS A 242 1.28 7.80 13.57
CA LYS A 242 -0.02 7.62 14.24
C LYS A 242 -1.03 8.68 13.78
N THR A 243 -1.81 8.33 12.77
CA THR A 243 -2.99 9.11 12.32
C THR A 243 -4.30 8.52 12.81
N PHE A 244 -4.27 7.32 13.41
CA PHE A 244 -5.48 6.58 13.76
C PHE A 244 -6.24 7.22 14.93
N ASP A 245 -5.52 7.65 15.97
CA ASP A 245 -6.13 8.16 17.22
C ASP A 245 -6.26 9.69 17.25
N SER A 246 -6.12 10.40 16.12
CA SER A 246 -6.24 11.86 16.15
C SER A 246 -7.71 12.29 16.09
N PRO A 247 -8.16 13.29 16.87
CA PRO A 247 -9.50 13.88 16.72
C PRO A 247 -9.79 14.31 15.27
N LEU A 248 -8.77 14.77 14.56
CA LEU A 248 -8.82 15.10 13.13
C LEU A 248 -9.26 13.91 12.27
N ARG A 249 -8.83 12.68 12.58
CA ARG A 249 -9.27 11.48 11.86
C ARG A 249 -10.78 11.29 11.98
N GLY A 250 -11.31 11.40 13.19
CA GLY A 250 -12.75 11.31 13.43
C GLY A 250 -13.53 12.35 12.64
N MET A 251 -13.03 13.59 12.58
CA MET A 251 -13.67 14.66 11.80
C MET A 251 -13.76 14.36 10.30
N PHE A 252 -12.65 14.01 9.66
CA PHE A 252 -12.65 13.69 8.22
C PHE A 252 -13.43 12.41 7.90
N GLU A 253 -13.38 11.42 8.79
CA GLU A 253 -14.15 10.19 8.63
C GLU A 253 -15.66 10.45 8.73
N ASN A 254 -16.09 11.28 9.69
CA ASN A 254 -17.49 11.67 9.83
C ASN A 254 -17.95 12.51 8.64
N TYR A 255 -17.11 13.42 8.13
CA TYR A 255 -17.40 14.18 6.91
C TYR A 255 -17.64 13.25 5.72
N LEU A 256 -16.75 12.29 5.47
CA LEU A 256 -16.93 11.31 4.39
C LEU A 256 -18.17 10.43 4.58
N LYS A 257 -18.50 10.04 5.82
CA LYS A 257 -19.72 9.27 6.10
C LYS A 257 -20.99 10.09 5.89
N GLY A 258 -20.93 11.41 6.10
CA GLY A 258 -22.04 12.33 5.88
C GLY A 258 -22.28 12.64 4.40
N ASP A 259 -21.24 12.62 3.56
CA ASP A 259 -21.33 12.85 2.12
C ASP A 259 -21.37 11.53 1.33
N LYS A 260 -22.60 11.09 1.01
CA LYS A 260 -22.85 9.83 0.30
C LYS A 260 -22.22 9.80 -1.10
N ASP A 261 -22.24 10.92 -1.83
CA ASP A 261 -21.77 10.93 -3.21
C ASP A 261 -20.25 10.97 -3.28
N LEU A 262 -19.61 11.67 -2.34
CA LEU A 262 -18.17 11.63 -2.17
C LEU A 262 -17.69 10.23 -1.74
N MET A 263 -18.39 9.59 -0.80
CA MET A 263 -18.08 8.21 -0.41
C MET A 263 -18.27 7.23 -1.58
N LYS A 264 -19.34 7.32 -2.37
CA LYS A 264 -19.52 6.50 -3.58
C LYS A 264 -18.36 6.67 -4.57
N LYS A 265 -17.88 7.90 -4.76
CA LYS A 265 -16.73 8.19 -5.63
C LYS A 265 -15.45 7.54 -5.11
N LEU A 266 -15.24 7.54 -3.81
CA LEU A 266 -14.09 6.88 -3.18
C LEU A 266 -14.19 5.34 -3.26
N VAL A 267 -15.37 4.79 -3.04
CA VAL A 267 -15.66 3.35 -3.22
C VAL A 267 -15.46 2.92 -4.67
N ASN A 268 -15.87 3.75 -5.63
CA ASN A 268 -15.61 3.54 -7.06
C ASN A 268 -14.11 3.47 -7.35
N LEU A 269 -13.34 4.47 -6.89
CA LEU A 269 -11.89 4.52 -7.06
C LEU A 269 -11.22 3.23 -6.59
N TYR A 270 -11.64 2.71 -5.43
CA TYR A 270 -11.08 1.50 -4.83
C TYR A 270 -11.89 0.23 -5.06
N TYR A 271 -12.84 0.23 -6.01
CA TYR A 271 -13.75 -0.89 -6.23
C TYR A 271 -12.98 -2.21 -6.41
N THR A 272 -11.89 -2.16 -7.18
CA THR A 272 -11.05 -3.32 -7.44
C THR A 272 -10.30 -3.82 -6.21
N ASP A 273 -10.01 -2.97 -5.22
CA ASP A 273 -9.41 -3.40 -3.96
C ASP A 273 -10.41 -4.19 -3.11
N TYR A 274 -11.66 -3.72 -3.03
CA TYR A 274 -12.73 -4.44 -2.31
C TYR A 274 -12.92 -5.84 -2.86
N ILE A 275 -13.03 -5.94 -4.19
CA ILE A 275 -13.22 -7.21 -4.87
C ILE A 275 -11.97 -8.09 -4.79
N MET A 276 -10.79 -7.55 -5.11
CA MET A 276 -9.56 -8.34 -5.17
C MET A 276 -9.14 -8.84 -3.79
N PHE A 277 -9.33 -8.07 -2.73
CA PHE A 277 -8.89 -8.43 -1.38
C PHE A 277 -10.04 -8.78 -0.44
N ASN A 278 -11.25 -8.99 -0.98
CA ASN A 278 -12.42 -9.41 -0.22
C ASN A 278 -12.71 -8.50 1.00
N PHE A 279 -12.53 -7.19 0.83
CA PHE A 279 -12.98 -6.21 1.84
C PHE A 279 -14.48 -5.99 1.70
N SER A 280 -15.14 -5.81 2.84
CA SER A 280 -16.55 -5.39 2.86
C SER A 280 -16.69 -3.98 2.31
N PHE A 281 -17.65 -3.77 1.41
CA PHE A 281 -18.05 -2.43 1.01
C PHE A 281 -18.60 -1.65 2.22
N PRO A 282 -18.29 -0.35 2.35
CA PRO A 282 -18.90 0.47 3.39
C PRO A 282 -20.41 0.54 3.16
N LYS A 283 -21.19 0.61 4.24
CA LYS A 283 -22.62 0.88 4.13
C LYS A 283 -22.80 2.34 3.74
N ILE A 284 -23.37 2.58 2.55
CA ILE A 284 -23.81 3.89 2.10
C ILE A 284 -25.33 3.79 2.02
N ASP A 285 -25.99 3.87 3.17
CA ASP A 285 -27.45 3.98 3.26
C ASP A 285 -27.85 5.43 2.97
#